data_AF-A0A497N631-F1
#
_entry.id   AF-A0A497N631-F1
#
_cell.length_a   1.000
_cell.length_b   1.000
_cell.length_c   1.000
_cell.angle_alpha   90.00
_cell.angle_beta   90.00
_cell.angle_gamma   90.00
#
_symmetry.space_group_name_H-M   'P 1'
#
loop_
_entity.id
_entity.type
_entity.pdbx_description
1 polymer ?
#
loop_
_entity_poly.entity_id
_entity_poly.type
_entity_poly.pdbx_seq_one_letter_code
_entity_poly.pdbx_strand_id
1 'polypeptide(L)'
;MKRVSLDGRRLAILDWPDVSKLCLKLWLKASGRFNPDLVVAVLKGGFPVGLWLASLYGKPLAFLQIKHYRWWHRRSKPVLLRGLSFQVEGLRVLLVDDVVDSGETLKLAFSHLKLRKVKALKAAVLHVKPWRRFQPDYYVEETADWIVYPWEKQELLLELLREGKASGKFLEKLGLEISRSAFPRLV
;
A
#
# COMPACT_ATOMS: atom_id res chain seq x y z
N MET A 1 8.04 -12.52 7.08
CA MET A 1 6.56 -12.61 6.99
C MET A 1 6.03 -13.69 7.92
N LYS A 2 5.20 -13.31 8.90
CA LYS A 2 4.55 -14.23 9.86
C LYS A 2 3.08 -14.40 9.49
N ARG A 3 2.56 -15.63 9.49
CA ARG A 3 1.14 -15.90 9.24
C ARG A 3 0.38 -16.20 10.53
N VAL A 4 -0.79 -15.61 10.69
CA VAL A 4 -1.68 -15.83 11.85
C VAL A 4 -3.12 -15.97 11.40
N SER A 5 -3.97 -16.62 12.20
CA SER A 5 -5.41 -16.69 11.96
C SER A 5 -6.15 -15.82 12.97
N LEU A 6 -7.12 -15.02 12.51
CA LEU A 6 -8.00 -14.20 13.34
C LEU A 6 -9.40 -14.19 12.71
N ASP A 7 -10.43 -14.56 13.48
CA ASP A 7 -11.83 -14.62 13.03
C ASP A 7 -12.03 -15.36 11.69
N GLY A 8 -11.34 -16.50 11.52
CA GLY A 8 -11.40 -17.31 10.31
C GLY A 8 -10.65 -16.74 9.10
N ARG A 9 -9.96 -15.59 9.23
CA ARG A 9 -9.13 -14.99 8.19
C ARG A 9 -7.66 -15.30 8.43
N ARG A 10 -6.93 -15.57 7.36
CA ARG A 10 -5.46 -15.67 7.39
C ARG A 10 -4.86 -14.29 7.20
N LEU A 11 -4.00 -13.88 8.13
CA LEU A 11 -3.27 -12.63 8.11
C LEU A 11 -1.79 -12.90 7.84
N ALA A 12 -1.20 -12.11 6.96
CA ALA A 12 0.23 -12.04 6.69
C ALA A 12 0.78 -10.76 7.32
N ILE A 13 1.47 -10.88 8.45
CA ILE A 13 2.06 -9.76 9.18
C ILE A 13 3.48 -9.54 8.67
N LEU A 14 3.77 -8.28 8.31
CA LEU A 14 5.06 -7.84 7.81
C LEU A 14 5.71 -6.86 8.79
N ASP A 15 7.04 -6.96 8.89
CA ASP A 15 7.90 -5.98 9.54
C ASP A 15 8.68 -5.15 8.51
N TRP A 16 9.33 -4.08 8.96
CA TRP A 16 10.15 -3.24 8.09
C TRP A 16 11.20 -4.02 7.28
N PRO A 17 11.94 -4.99 7.85
CA PRO A 17 12.87 -5.79 7.06
C PRO A 17 12.21 -6.63 5.96
N ASP A 18 10.96 -7.08 6.16
CA ASP A 18 10.20 -7.77 5.12
C ASP A 18 9.88 -6.79 3.97
N VAL A 19 9.38 -5.60 4.31
CA VAL A 19 9.04 -4.56 3.32
C VAL A 19 10.28 -4.14 2.53
N SER A 20 11.42 -3.90 3.20
CA SER A 20 12.67 -3.55 2.52
C SER A 20 13.09 -4.61 1.50
N LYS A 21 13.00 -5.90 1.86
CA LYS A 21 13.26 -7.01 0.93
C LYS A 21 12.30 -7.03 -0.25
N LEU A 22 11.01 -6.79 0.00
CA LEU A 22 9.98 -6.72 -1.05
C LEU A 22 10.21 -5.53 -1.99
N CYS A 23 10.55 -4.35 -1.47
CA CYS A 23 10.89 -3.18 -2.28
C CYS A 23 12.11 -3.43 -3.17
N LEU A 24 13.17 -4.06 -2.65
CA LEU A 24 14.34 -4.42 -3.45
C LEU A 24 13.98 -5.41 -4.58
N LYS A 25 13.19 -6.44 -4.27
CA LYS A 25 12.69 -7.39 -5.28
C LYS A 25 11.83 -6.69 -6.34
N LEU A 26 10.96 -5.77 -5.93
CA LEU A 26 10.11 -5.00 -6.84
C LEU A 26 10.95 -4.14 -7.77
N TRP A 27 11.96 -3.44 -7.23
CA TRP A 27 12.90 -2.64 -8.00
C TRP A 27 13.65 -3.51 -9.01
N LEU A 28 14.23 -4.64 -8.61
CA LEU A 28 14.94 -5.56 -9.53
C LEU A 28 14.05 -6.06 -10.68
N LYS A 29 12.75 -6.30 -10.43
CA LYS A 29 11.80 -6.70 -11.48
C LYS A 29 11.51 -5.57 -12.49
N ALA A 30 11.56 -4.32 -12.05
CA ALA A 30 11.16 -3.15 -12.83
C ALA A 30 12.35 -2.43 -13.51
N SER A 31 13.50 -2.33 -12.85
CA SER A 31 14.58 -1.40 -13.21
C SER A 31 15.24 -1.69 -14.56
N GLY A 32 15.34 -2.96 -14.96
CA GLY A 32 15.84 -3.35 -16.28
C GLY A 32 14.85 -3.12 -17.43
N ARG A 33 13.61 -2.73 -17.13
CA ARG A 33 12.51 -2.60 -18.12
C ARG A 33 11.91 -1.20 -18.16
N PHE A 34 12.06 -0.44 -17.09
CA PHE A 34 11.49 0.90 -16.97
C PHE A 34 12.38 1.77 -16.08
N ASN A 35 12.79 2.92 -16.62
CA ASN A 35 13.53 3.94 -15.90
C ASN A 35 12.63 5.18 -15.78
N PRO A 36 11.96 5.41 -14.63
CA PRO A 36 11.05 6.55 -14.48
C PRO A 36 11.81 7.86 -14.39
N ASP A 37 11.14 8.94 -14.77
CA ASP A 37 11.57 10.32 -14.47
C ASP A 37 10.99 10.77 -13.11
N LEU A 38 9.85 10.20 -12.71
CA LEU A 38 9.15 10.50 -11.46
C LEU A 38 8.51 9.23 -10.87
N VAL A 39 8.68 9.03 -9.57
CA VAL A 39 7.90 8.05 -8.80
C VAL A 39 6.71 8.76 -8.16
N VAL A 40 5.51 8.21 -8.33
CA VAL A 40 4.28 8.74 -7.73
C VAL A 40 3.69 7.69 -6.81
N ALA A 41 3.64 7.96 -5.51
CA ALA A 41 3.02 7.07 -4.53
C ALA A 41 1.53 7.38 -4.30
N VAL A 42 0.70 6.36 -4.15
CA VAL A 42 -0.67 6.54 -3.65
C VAL A 42 -0.64 6.56 -2.12
N LEU A 43 -1.08 7.66 -1.51
CA LEU A 43 -1.23 7.72 -0.06
C LEU A 43 -2.42 6.88 0.41
N LYS A 44 -2.33 6.21 1.57
CA LYS A 44 -1.19 6.22 2.50
C LYS A 44 -0.18 5.09 2.21
N GLY A 45 -0.68 3.91 1.89
CA GLY A 45 0.08 2.64 1.84
C GLY A 45 1.20 2.60 0.80
N GLY A 46 1.02 3.26 -0.34
CA GLY A 46 2.06 3.37 -1.36
C GLY A 46 3.24 4.27 -0.98
N PHE A 47 3.14 5.12 0.05
CA PHE A 47 4.19 6.09 0.37
C PHE A 47 5.50 5.46 0.82
N PRO A 48 5.52 4.51 1.78
CA PRO A 48 6.76 3.83 2.17
C PRO A 48 7.39 3.11 0.98
N VAL A 49 6.59 2.42 0.14
CA VAL A 49 7.09 1.74 -1.06
C VAL A 49 7.68 2.73 -2.07
N GLY A 50 6.97 3.83 -2.31
CA GLY A 50 7.41 4.91 -3.20
C GLY A 50 8.73 5.55 -2.75
N LEU A 51 8.90 5.76 -1.44
CA LEU A 51 10.14 6.28 -0.86
C LEU A 51 11.33 5.36 -1.16
N TRP A 52 11.18 4.05 -0.93
CA TRP A 52 12.22 3.07 -1.25
C TRP A 52 12.56 3.05 -2.74
N LEU A 53 11.55 2.99 -3.61
CA LEU A 53 11.78 2.93 -5.06
C LEU A 53 12.39 4.22 -5.61
N ALA A 54 11.90 5.39 -5.18
CA ALA A 54 12.45 6.69 -5.57
C ALA A 54 13.94 6.79 -5.21
N SER A 55 14.32 6.34 -4.01
CA SER A 55 15.71 6.27 -3.58
C SER A 55 16.55 5.33 -4.46
N LEU A 56 16.08 4.11 -4.71
CA LEU A 56 16.79 3.12 -5.54
C LEU A 56 16.95 3.56 -7.00
N TYR A 57 15.98 4.30 -7.56
CA TYR A 57 16.10 4.88 -8.90
C TYR A 57 16.89 6.19 -8.93
N GLY A 58 17.14 6.84 -7.79
CA GLY A 58 17.67 8.19 -7.72
C GLY A 58 16.74 9.22 -8.39
N LYS A 59 15.43 9.11 -8.17
CA LYS A 59 14.40 9.94 -8.81
C LYS A 59 13.53 10.67 -7.78
N PRO A 60 12.91 11.80 -8.16
CA PRO A 60 11.95 12.48 -7.29
C PRO A 60 10.76 11.59 -6.92
N LEU A 61 10.22 11.83 -5.73
CA LEU A 61 8.98 11.23 -5.24
C LEU A 61 7.89 12.31 -5.16
N ALA A 62 6.72 12.00 -5.71
CA ALA A 62 5.48 12.73 -5.48
C ALA A 62 4.38 11.78 -5.01
N PHE A 63 3.21 12.32 -4.69
CA PHE A 63 2.12 11.51 -4.19
C PHE A 63 0.75 11.97 -4.68
N LEU A 64 -0.19 11.02 -4.71
CA LEU A 64 -1.62 11.25 -4.88
C LEU A 64 -2.33 10.83 -3.59
N GLN A 65 -3.34 11.58 -3.15
CA GLN A 65 -4.17 11.15 -2.03
C GLN A 65 -5.51 10.64 -2.55
N ILE A 66 -5.75 9.34 -2.43
CA ILE A 66 -7.00 8.70 -2.85
C ILE A 66 -7.63 8.00 -1.65
N LYS A 67 -8.93 8.23 -1.42
CA LYS A 67 -9.67 7.62 -0.31
C LYS A 67 -10.84 6.81 -0.81
N HIS A 68 -11.10 5.67 -0.17
CA HIS A 68 -12.34 4.90 -0.35
C HIS A 68 -13.36 5.34 0.70
N TYR A 69 -14.50 5.86 0.25
CA TYR A 69 -15.63 6.16 1.14
C TYR A 69 -16.59 4.98 1.18
N ARG A 70 -16.60 4.23 2.28
CA ARG A 70 -17.66 3.26 2.56
C ARG A 70 -18.95 4.02 2.87
N TRP A 71 -19.89 4.09 1.91
CA TRP A 71 -21.27 4.47 2.20
C TRP A 71 -22.07 3.20 2.48
N TRP A 72 -22.87 3.21 3.55
CA TRP A 72 -23.52 2.06 4.20
C TRP A 72 -24.26 1.08 3.26
N HIS A 73 -24.65 1.51 2.05
CA HIS A 73 -25.41 0.69 1.09
C HIS A 73 -24.85 0.69 -0.36
N ARG A 74 -23.66 1.24 -0.64
CA ARG A 74 -23.07 1.23 -2.00
C ARG A 74 -21.60 0.87 -1.97
N ARG A 75 -21.17 0.06 -2.94
CA ARG A 75 -19.74 -0.19 -3.22
C ARG A 75 -19.04 1.16 -3.33
N SER A 76 -18.06 1.38 -2.45
CA SER A 76 -17.29 2.62 -2.37
C SER A 76 -16.49 2.83 -3.65
N LYS A 77 -16.75 3.94 -4.35
CA LYS A 77 -15.84 4.40 -5.41
C LYS A 77 -14.67 5.15 -4.76
N PRO A 78 -13.43 4.96 -5.25
CA PRO A 78 -12.30 5.79 -4.81
C PRO A 78 -12.54 7.25 -5.21
N VAL A 79 -12.09 8.18 -4.37
CA VAL A 79 -12.14 9.63 -4.61
C VAL A 79 -10.73 10.18 -4.53
N LEU A 80 -10.34 10.96 -5.54
CA LEU A 80 -9.08 11.70 -5.54
C LEU A 80 -9.26 12.96 -4.69
N LEU A 81 -8.60 12.98 -3.53
CA LEU A 81 -8.62 14.12 -2.62
C LEU A 81 -7.53 15.14 -2.97
N ARG A 82 -6.38 14.65 -3.42
CA ARG A 82 -5.24 15.49 -3.81
C ARG A 82 -4.50 14.91 -5.01
N GLY A 83 -4.45 15.70 -6.09
CA GLY A 83 -3.63 15.43 -7.26
C GLY A 83 -2.21 15.98 -7.13
N LEU A 84 -1.43 15.86 -8.21
CA LEU A 84 -0.10 16.46 -8.28
C LEU A 84 -0.18 17.99 -8.45
N SER A 85 0.66 18.73 -7.73
CA SER A 85 0.70 20.20 -7.75
C SER A 85 1.56 20.83 -8.84
N PHE A 86 2.32 20.03 -9.59
CA PHE A 86 3.29 20.49 -10.60
C PHE A 86 3.06 19.82 -11.95
N GLN A 87 3.63 20.33 -13.05
CA GLN A 87 3.45 19.72 -14.39
C GLN A 87 4.21 18.40 -14.54
N VAL A 88 3.57 17.43 -15.20
CA VAL A 88 4.15 16.08 -15.44
C VAL A 88 4.03 15.64 -16.90
N GLU A 89 3.63 16.54 -17.78
CA GLU A 89 3.52 16.27 -19.21
C GLU A 89 4.88 15.83 -19.76
N GLY A 90 4.89 14.79 -20.59
CA GLY A 90 6.12 14.25 -21.18
C GLY A 90 7.00 13.39 -20.23
N LEU A 91 6.67 13.29 -18.93
CA LEU A 91 7.43 12.46 -17.99
C LEU A 91 7.06 10.97 -18.09
N ARG A 92 8.04 10.09 -17.83
CA ARG A 92 7.80 8.67 -17.55
C ARG A 92 7.53 8.51 -16.05
N VAL A 93 6.34 8.04 -15.71
CA VAL A 93 5.88 7.94 -14.32
C VAL A 93 5.78 6.47 -13.89
N LEU A 94 6.38 6.15 -12.74
CA LEU A 94 6.14 4.91 -12.02
C LEU A 94 5.15 5.19 -10.88
N LEU A 95 3.90 4.75 -11.06
CA LEU A 95 2.89 4.79 -10.02
C LEU A 95 3.07 3.62 -9.06
N VAL A 96 3.07 3.90 -7.76
CA VAL A 96 3.42 2.93 -6.71
C VAL A 96 2.32 2.87 -5.66
N ASP A 97 1.98 1.64 -5.26
CA ASP A 97 1.10 1.34 -4.12
C ASP A 97 1.63 0.12 -3.36
N ASP A 98 1.12 -0.17 -2.18
CA ASP A 98 1.53 -1.36 -1.43
C ASP A 98 0.82 -2.63 -1.92
N VAL A 99 -0.50 -2.59 -2.13
CA VAL A 99 -1.30 -3.72 -2.58
C VAL A 99 -2.37 -3.34 -3.60
N VAL A 100 -2.57 -4.21 -4.59
CA VAL A 100 -3.77 -4.17 -5.45
C VAL A 100 -4.79 -5.17 -4.95
N ASP A 101 -5.83 -4.66 -4.28
CA ASP A 101 -7.01 -5.45 -3.93
C ASP A 101 -7.98 -5.54 -5.11
N SER A 102 -9.05 -4.75 -5.13
CA SER A 102 -9.93 -4.65 -6.32
C SER A 102 -9.23 -3.97 -7.50
N GLY A 103 -8.31 -3.04 -7.20
CA GLY A 103 -7.58 -2.23 -8.17
C GLY A 103 -8.25 -0.91 -8.56
N GLU A 104 -9.39 -0.56 -7.97
CA GLU A 104 -10.10 0.68 -8.28
C GLU A 104 -9.27 1.94 -7.94
N THR A 105 -8.48 1.92 -6.85
CA THR A 105 -7.55 3.00 -6.50
C THR A 105 -6.58 3.31 -7.64
N LEU A 106 -5.88 2.28 -8.12
CA LEU A 106 -4.89 2.43 -9.18
C LEU A 106 -5.53 2.81 -10.51
N LYS A 107 -6.75 2.32 -10.81
CA LYS A 107 -7.50 2.78 -12.00
C LYS A 107 -7.75 4.28 -11.97
N LEU A 108 -8.18 4.83 -10.83
CA LEU A 108 -8.40 6.26 -10.68
C LEU A 108 -7.10 7.05 -10.82
N ALA A 109 -6.04 6.61 -10.14
CA ALA A 109 -4.72 7.22 -10.25
C ALA A 109 -4.17 7.19 -11.69
N PHE A 110 -4.31 6.06 -12.39
CA PHE A 110 -3.91 5.90 -13.78
C PHE A 110 -4.67 6.87 -14.69
N SER A 111 -5.98 6.95 -14.52
CA SER A 111 -6.83 7.83 -15.32
C SER A 111 -6.44 9.29 -15.10
N HIS A 112 -6.23 9.70 -13.85
CA HIS A 112 -5.77 11.04 -13.50
C HIS A 112 -4.42 11.36 -14.16
N LEU A 113 -3.41 10.49 -14.04
CA LEU A 113 -2.07 10.72 -14.60
C LEU A 113 -2.06 10.72 -16.14
N LYS A 114 -2.84 9.85 -16.78
CA LYS A 114 -2.98 9.84 -18.25
C LYS A 114 -3.55 11.15 -18.78
N LEU A 115 -4.54 11.73 -18.09
CA LEU A 115 -5.11 13.04 -18.46
C LEU A 115 -4.08 14.17 -18.35
N ARG A 116 -3.00 13.99 -17.57
CA ARG A 116 -1.88 14.94 -17.49
C ARG A 116 -0.78 14.70 -18.53
N LYS A 117 -1.06 13.87 -19.56
CA LYS A 117 -0.21 13.66 -20.73
C LYS A 117 1.22 13.20 -20.39
N VAL A 118 1.35 12.33 -19.39
CA VAL A 118 2.62 11.63 -19.11
C VAL A 118 3.04 10.80 -20.34
N LYS A 119 4.33 10.78 -20.65
CA LYS A 119 4.89 10.06 -21.82
C LYS A 119 4.74 8.55 -21.70
N ALA A 120 4.95 8.02 -20.50
CA ALA A 120 4.76 6.62 -20.18
C ALA A 120 4.29 6.47 -18.74
N LEU A 121 3.44 5.49 -18.48
CA LEU A 121 2.91 5.24 -17.15
C LEU A 121 2.92 3.74 -16.86
N LYS A 122 3.57 3.35 -15.76
CA LYS A 122 3.68 1.98 -15.28
C LYS A 122 3.27 1.90 -13.82
N ALA A 123 2.72 0.76 -13.39
CA ALA A 123 2.35 0.49 -12.00
C ALA A 123 3.29 -0.54 -11.36
N ALA A 124 3.76 -0.27 -10.14
CA ALA A 124 4.54 -1.21 -9.34
C ALA A 124 3.95 -1.33 -7.93
N VAL A 125 3.70 -2.56 -7.47
CA VAL A 125 3.14 -2.82 -6.14
C VAL A 125 3.85 -3.98 -5.44
N LEU A 126 3.79 -4.07 -4.11
CA LEU A 126 4.37 -5.21 -3.42
C LEU A 126 3.52 -6.47 -3.64
N HIS A 127 2.22 -6.35 -3.39
CA HIS A 127 1.31 -7.48 -3.43
C HIS A 127 0.12 -7.26 -4.37
N VAL A 128 -0.42 -8.37 -4.85
CA VAL A 128 -1.69 -8.38 -5.60
C VAL A 128 -2.63 -9.43 -5.03
N LYS A 129 -3.93 -9.13 -5.03
CA LYS A 129 -4.97 -10.12 -4.74
C LYS A 129 -5.31 -10.93 -6.01
N PRO A 130 -5.67 -12.22 -5.86
CA PRO A 130 -6.04 -13.05 -7.01
C PRO A 130 -7.32 -12.55 -7.70
N TRP A 131 -8.22 -11.85 -6.99
CA TRP A 131 -9.47 -11.30 -7.53
C TRP A 131 -9.35 -9.86 -8.08
N ARG A 132 -8.13 -9.33 -8.22
CA ARG A 132 -7.91 -7.97 -8.74
C ARG A 132 -8.50 -7.79 -10.13
N ARG A 133 -8.94 -6.56 -10.41
CA ARG A 133 -9.40 -6.15 -11.75
C ARG A 133 -8.47 -5.17 -12.43
N PHE A 134 -7.40 -4.77 -11.75
CA PHE A 134 -6.33 -3.97 -12.29
C PHE A 134 -5.06 -4.80 -12.24
N GLN A 135 -4.37 -4.95 -13.37
CA GLN A 135 -3.10 -5.66 -13.44
C GLN A 135 -1.97 -4.62 -13.40
N PRO A 136 -1.18 -4.54 -12.32
CA PRO A 136 0.02 -3.72 -12.32
C PRO A 136 1.08 -4.33 -13.24
N ASP A 137 1.94 -3.49 -13.81
CA ASP A 137 3.06 -3.92 -14.65
C ASP A 137 4.09 -4.73 -13.85
N TYR A 138 4.29 -4.37 -12.59
CA TYR A 138 5.24 -5.03 -11.70
C TYR A 138 4.60 -5.33 -10.34
N TYR A 139 4.76 -6.58 -9.88
CA TYR A 139 4.41 -6.97 -8.52
C TYR A 139 5.35 -8.05 -8.00
N VAL A 140 5.47 -8.19 -6.68
CA VAL A 140 6.37 -9.18 -6.07
C VAL A 140 5.64 -10.50 -5.85
N GLU A 141 4.51 -10.45 -5.14
CA GLU A 141 3.78 -11.65 -4.68
C GLU A 141 2.27 -11.54 -4.93
N GLU A 142 1.64 -12.67 -5.24
CA GLU A 142 0.18 -12.81 -5.27
C GLU A 142 -0.27 -13.57 -4.02
N THR A 143 -1.28 -13.05 -3.30
CA THR A 143 -1.78 -13.70 -2.08
C THR A 143 -3.25 -13.37 -1.79
N ALA A 144 -3.98 -14.36 -1.28
CA ALA A 144 -5.32 -14.18 -0.73
C ALA A 144 -5.32 -13.74 0.75
N ASP A 145 -4.19 -13.85 1.44
CA ASP A 145 -4.08 -13.52 2.86
C ASP A 145 -4.30 -12.01 3.07
N TRP A 146 -4.91 -11.62 4.19
CA TRP A 146 -4.97 -10.20 4.58
C TRP A 146 -3.59 -9.74 5.01
N ILE A 147 -3.02 -8.74 4.33
CA ILE A 147 -1.66 -8.29 4.64
C ILE A 147 -1.79 -7.20 5.71
N VAL A 148 -0.95 -7.27 6.74
CA VAL A 148 -0.82 -6.23 7.76
C VAL A 148 0.56 -5.63 7.60
N TYR A 149 0.64 -4.47 6.97
CA TYR A 149 1.90 -3.76 6.80
C TYR A 149 2.37 -3.10 8.11
N PRO A 150 3.67 -2.77 8.24
CA PRO A 150 4.19 -2.12 9.44
C PRO A 150 3.46 -0.82 9.82
N TRP A 151 3.02 -0.04 8.83
CA TRP A 151 2.29 1.22 9.02
C TRP A 151 0.80 1.04 9.35
N GLU A 152 0.27 -0.19 9.29
CA GLU A 152 -1.14 -0.49 9.57
C GLU A 152 -1.33 -1.19 10.91
N LYS A 153 -0.25 -1.63 11.57
CA LYS A 153 -0.32 -2.41 12.81
C LYS A 153 -1.04 -1.67 13.93
N GLN A 154 -0.82 -0.37 14.04
CA GLN A 154 -1.48 0.48 15.03
C GLN A 154 -2.97 0.67 14.69
N GLU A 155 -3.32 0.76 13.41
CA GLU A 155 -4.72 0.86 12.98
C GLU A 155 -5.47 -0.43 13.32
N LEU A 156 -4.88 -1.59 13.01
CA LEU A 156 -5.42 -2.90 13.37
C LEU A 156 -5.54 -3.06 14.89
N LEU A 157 -4.54 -2.61 15.65
CA LEU A 157 -4.59 -2.64 17.11
C LEU A 157 -5.80 -1.85 17.65
N LEU A 158 -5.99 -0.63 17.17
CA LEU A 158 -7.09 0.24 17.60
C LEU A 158 -8.45 -0.37 17.24
N GLU A 159 -8.58 -1.00 16.07
CA GLU A 159 -9.78 -1.73 15.68
C GLU A 159 -10.08 -2.89 16.65
N LEU A 160 -9.08 -3.71 16.95
CA LEU A 160 -9.24 -4.85 17.85
C LEU A 160 -9.52 -4.45 19.30
N LEU A 161 -8.96 -3.34 19.77
CA LEU A 161 -9.28 -2.79 21.09
C LEU A 161 -10.75 -2.35 21.16
N ARG A 162 -11.23 -1.63 20.14
CA ARG A 162 -12.64 -1.18 20.06
C ARG A 162 -13.63 -2.33 20.01
N GLU A 163 -13.26 -3.44 19.38
CA GLU A 163 -14.08 -4.65 19.34
C GLU A 163 -13.94 -5.55 20.59
N GLY A 164 -13.09 -5.18 21.55
CA GLY A 164 -12.80 -6.02 22.72
C GLY A 164 -12.05 -7.33 22.40
N LYS A 165 -11.42 -7.40 21.21
CA LYS A 165 -10.73 -8.60 20.69
C LYS A 165 -9.21 -8.58 20.88
N ALA A 166 -8.65 -7.51 21.45
CA ALA A 166 -7.22 -7.40 21.69
C ALA A 166 -6.76 -8.36 22.82
N SER A 167 -6.00 -9.39 22.46
CA SER A 167 -5.36 -10.31 23.42
C SER A 167 -3.83 -10.12 23.44
N GLY A 168 -3.20 -10.28 24.61
CA GLY A 168 -1.73 -10.08 24.75
C GLY A 168 -0.91 -10.94 23.78
N LYS A 169 -1.29 -12.22 23.62
CA LYS A 169 -0.69 -13.14 22.64
C LYS A 169 -0.82 -12.67 21.19
N PHE A 170 -1.87 -11.90 20.85
CA PHE A 170 -2.02 -11.32 19.52
C PHE A 170 -1.14 -10.08 19.34
N LEU A 171 -0.99 -9.26 20.38
CA LEU A 171 -0.10 -8.09 20.36
C LEU A 171 1.37 -8.48 20.16
N GLU A 172 1.83 -9.52 20.86
CA GLU A 172 3.14 -10.14 20.63
C GLU A 172 3.29 -10.62 19.18
N LYS A 173 2.23 -11.16 18.58
CA LYS A 173 2.25 -11.59 17.18
C LYS A 173 2.33 -10.43 16.20
N LEU A 174 1.81 -9.25 16.55
CA LEU A 174 1.98 -8.02 15.78
C LEU A 174 3.38 -7.39 15.96
N GLY A 175 4.23 -7.91 16.85
CA GLY A 175 5.51 -7.28 17.18
C GLY A 175 5.33 -5.96 17.93
N LEU A 176 4.20 -5.79 18.62
CA LEU A 176 3.90 -4.65 19.47
C LEU A 176 4.11 -5.07 20.93
N GLU A 177 5.32 -4.87 21.45
CA GLU A 177 5.64 -5.08 22.86
C GLU A 177 5.14 -3.89 23.68
N ILE A 178 3.81 -3.79 23.84
CA ILE A 178 3.18 -2.77 24.66
C ILE A 178 2.62 -3.46 25.90
N SER A 179 3.09 -3.06 27.09
CA SER A 179 2.51 -3.54 28.35
C SER A 179 1.01 -3.24 28.39
N ARG A 180 0.20 -4.19 28.86
CA ARG A 180 -1.25 -3.97 29.09
C ARG A 180 -1.53 -2.74 29.96
N SER A 181 -0.60 -2.37 30.85
CA SER A 181 -0.71 -1.16 31.69
C SER A 181 -0.46 0.15 30.94
N ALA A 182 0.13 0.10 29.74
CA ALA A 182 0.45 1.26 28.92
C ALA A 182 -0.64 1.61 27.90
N PHE A 183 -1.68 0.77 27.77
CA PHE A 183 -2.89 1.18 27.07
C PHE A 183 -3.62 2.17 27.99
N PRO A 184 -3.83 3.43 27.58
CA PRO A 184 -4.79 4.28 28.27
C PRO A 184 -6.11 3.49 28.34
N ARG A 185 -6.91 3.70 29.38
CA ARG A 185 -8.31 3.25 29.39
C ARG A 185 -9.03 3.99 28.26
N LEU A 186 -8.83 3.54 27.03
CA LEU A 186 -9.52 4.00 25.82
C LEU A 186 -10.88 3.32 25.86
N VAL A 187 -11.75 3.94 26.65
CA VAL A 187 -13.20 3.74 26.63
C VAL A 187 -13.75 4.50 25.43
#